data_AF-A0A0G1XHT5-F1
#
_entry.id   AF-A0A0G1XHT5-F1
#
_cell.length_a   1.000
_cell.length_b   1.000
_cell.length_c   1.000
_cell.angle_alpha   90.00
_cell.angle_beta   90.00
_cell.angle_gamma   90.00
#
_symmetry.space_group_name_H-M   'P 1'
#
loop_
_entity.id
_entity.type
_entity.pdbx_description
1 polymer ?
#
loop_
_entity_poly.entity_id
_entity_poly.type
_entity_poly.pdbx_seq_one_letter_code
_entity_poly.pdbx_strand_id
1 'polypeptide(L)'
;MPIRRDVVDVSLSRMGLPHVGYANFSVGATGHTPQFQICEGECNSPPLPPACTENCYDNVLFLPGAQASRLYQRIHSVESRVWEPRFFQTTATALHMNPDGTSINSIYTKADAVMERVDLPVVGFDVYRTFIEQLDAMKNDGKITDYKVFPYDWRVSPEEVVNNGTMYDDGTHYLDQDLEDLAASSKTGKVMIVAHSNGGLVTKALMLKLQNEGKTSLVDKIIFAASPQLGTPKAVASMLHGDFQDIPPGLGGLMLSKSNARALAENMPDAYALLPSGAYFEKVADPVITLTDSPTLQSQAGISDPLIDDATDFSTFITGNNGGRSKPASSDTETPNVLSPALLAHAALVHRQLDNWTPPSGVEVFQIVGWGLDTPKGITYTEEP
;
A
#
# COMPACT_ATOMS: atom_id res chain seq x y z
N MET A 1 77.13 -3.53 16.32
CA MET A 1 77.00 -4.91 16.84
C MET A 1 75.53 -5.13 17.23
N PRO A 2 74.95 -6.31 16.99
CA PRO A 2 74.90 -7.08 15.73
C PRO A 2 73.41 -7.44 15.43
N ILE A 3 72.92 -8.07 14.37
CA ILE A 3 73.22 -9.32 13.62
C ILE A 3 72.35 -9.22 12.33
N ARG A 4 72.91 -9.15 11.11
CA ARG A 4 73.13 -10.24 10.12
C ARG A 4 71.89 -11.06 9.67
N ARG A 5 71.59 -11.00 8.35
CA ARG A 5 71.58 -12.11 7.35
C ARG A 5 70.22 -12.84 7.23
N ASP A 6 69.71 -13.26 6.06
CA ASP A 6 70.37 -13.74 4.84
C ASP A 6 69.69 -13.36 3.51
N VAL A 7 70.52 -13.44 2.47
CA VAL A 7 70.26 -13.42 1.03
C VAL A 7 69.91 -14.83 0.57
N VAL A 8 68.97 -14.98 -0.38
CA VAL A 8 69.16 -15.92 -1.50
C VAL A 8 68.71 -15.25 -2.79
N ASP A 9 69.67 -15.11 -3.67
CA ASP A 9 69.54 -14.67 -5.06
C ASP A 9 69.23 -15.90 -5.92
N VAL A 10 68.21 -15.84 -6.77
CA VAL A 10 68.11 -16.72 -7.94
C VAL A 10 67.71 -15.85 -9.13
N SER A 11 68.73 -15.44 -9.87
CA SER A 11 68.59 -15.06 -11.27
C SER A 11 68.00 -16.23 -12.06
N LEU A 12 66.96 -15.98 -12.86
CA LEU A 12 66.83 -16.53 -14.22
C LEU A 12 65.77 -15.74 -15.01
N SER A 13 66.29 -14.84 -15.85
CA SER A 13 65.86 -14.57 -17.23
C SER A 13 64.37 -14.44 -17.61
N ARG A 14 64.10 -13.24 -18.17
CA ARG A 14 63.35 -12.94 -19.41
C ARG A 14 61.82 -12.78 -19.37
N MET A 15 61.45 -11.80 -20.20
CA MET A 15 60.12 -11.30 -20.61
C MET A 15 59.50 -10.35 -19.57
N GLY A 16 59.41 -9.03 -19.75
CA GLY A 16 59.38 -8.24 -20.98
C GLY A 16 58.00 -7.62 -21.12
N LEU A 17 57.77 -6.49 -20.44
CA LEU A 17 57.11 -5.25 -20.90
C LEU A 17 56.45 -4.48 -19.73
N PRO A 18 56.41 -3.14 -19.81
CA PRO A 18 56.09 -2.26 -18.68
C PRO A 18 54.60 -1.89 -18.68
N HIS A 19 54.02 -1.64 -17.50
CA HIS A 19 53.24 -0.43 -17.27
C HIS A 19 53.04 -0.19 -15.77
N VAL A 20 53.67 0.87 -15.30
CA VAL A 20 53.37 1.55 -14.03
C VAL A 20 52.21 2.50 -14.31
N GLY A 21 51.18 2.46 -13.48
CA GLY A 21 50.10 3.43 -13.45
C GLY A 21 49.34 3.32 -12.13
N TYR A 22 49.81 4.03 -11.12
CA TYR A 22 49.03 4.30 -9.90
C TYR A 22 47.89 5.25 -10.27
N ALA A 23 46.65 4.90 -9.94
CA ALA A 23 45.53 5.84 -9.99
C ALA A 23 45.15 6.27 -8.57
N ASN A 24 45.36 7.55 -8.28
CA ASN A 24 44.81 8.23 -7.13
C ASN A 24 43.29 8.34 -7.29
N PHE A 25 42.55 7.98 -6.24
CA PHE A 25 41.11 8.20 -6.16
C PHE A 25 40.82 9.66 -5.78
N SER A 26 40.08 10.36 -6.63
CA SER A 26 39.32 11.55 -6.25
C SER A 26 37.84 11.28 -6.51
N VAL A 27 37.06 11.14 -5.43
CA VAL A 27 35.60 11.00 -5.49
C VAL A 27 35.01 12.37 -5.84
N GLY A 28 34.46 12.49 -7.05
CA GLY A 28 33.63 13.62 -7.46
C GLY A 28 32.17 13.35 -7.12
N ALA A 29 31.52 14.34 -6.51
CA ALA A 29 30.11 14.32 -6.14
C ALA A 29 29.21 14.26 -7.39
N THR A 30 28.54 13.13 -7.60
CA THR A 30 27.21 12.92 -8.21
C THR A 30 27.01 11.41 -8.39
N GLY A 31 26.20 10.79 -7.53
CA GLY A 31 26.10 9.35 -7.37
C GLY A 31 25.31 8.63 -8.46
N HIS A 32 25.91 8.45 -9.63
CA HIS A 32 25.54 7.36 -10.53
C HIS A 32 26.56 6.24 -10.31
N THR A 33 26.14 5.05 -9.90
CA THR A 33 26.97 3.85 -9.92
C THR A 33 27.24 3.51 -11.39
N PRO A 34 28.48 3.62 -11.90
CA PRO A 34 28.75 3.17 -13.25
C PRO A 34 28.73 1.64 -13.24
N GLN A 35 27.78 1.04 -13.97
CA GLN A 35 27.97 -0.34 -14.41
C GLN A 35 29.18 -0.33 -15.35
N PHE A 36 30.29 -0.92 -14.93
CA PHE A 36 31.42 -1.14 -15.82
C PHE A 36 31.38 -2.59 -16.28
N GLN A 37 31.39 -2.77 -17.60
CA GLN A 37 31.67 -4.03 -18.25
C GLN A 37 33.12 -3.93 -18.74
N ILE A 38 33.97 -4.90 -18.37
CA ILE A 38 35.29 -5.02 -18.98
C ILE A 38 35.08 -5.74 -20.31
N CYS A 39 35.15 -4.99 -21.42
CA CYS A 39 35.13 -5.53 -22.76
C CYS A 39 36.54 -5.46 -23.35
N GLU A 40 37.14 -6.61 -23.67
CA GLU A 40 38.30 -6.67 -24.54
C GLU A 40 37.83 -6.59 -26.01
N GLY A 41 37.42 -5.39 -26.46
CA GLY A 41 36.94 -5.13 -27.83
C GLY A 41 35.98 -3.94 -27.95
N GLU A 42 35.46 -3.68 -29.17
CA GLU A 42 34.43 -2.64 -29.40
C GLU A 42 33.12 -2.99 -28.69
N CYS A 43 32.73 -2.16 -27.72
CA CYS A 43 31.42 -2.21 -27.06
C CYS A 43 30.32 -1.74 -28.02
N ASN A 44 29.93 -2.58 -28.98
CA ASN A 44 28.69 -2.34 -29.72
C ASN A 44 27.53 -2.83 -28.86
N SER A 45 26.90 -1.91 -28.13
CA SER A 45 25.57 -2.13 -27.58
C SER A 45 24.67 -2.58 -28.73
N PRO A 46 23.88 -3.66 -28.60
CA PRO A 46 22.86 -3.95 -29.58
C PRO A 46 22.01 -2.68 -29.77
N PRO A 47 21.71 -2.26 -31.01
CA PRO A 47 20.89 -1.08 -31.25
C PRO A 47 19.60 -1.22 -30.46
N LEU A 48 19.25 -0.18 -29.70
CA LEU A 48 17.96 -0.10 -29.03
C LEU A 48 16.87 -0.43 -30.07
N PRO A 49 15.92 -1.31 -29.75
CA PRO A 49 14.80 -1.57 -30.64
C PRO A 49 14.19 -0.23 -31.09
N PRO A 50 13.84 -0.07 -32.37
CA PRO A 50 13.23 1.17 -32.83
C PRO A 50 12.03 1.47 -31.93
N ALA A 51 12.02 2.69 -31.36
CA ALA A 51 10.91 3.14 -30.51
C ALA A 51 9.61 2.97 -31.31
N CYS A 52 8.63 2.29 -30.71
CA CYS A 52 7.35 2.06 -31.34
C CYS A 52 6.78 3.42 -31.81
N THR A 53 6.35 3.50 -33.08
CA THR A 53 5.95 4.78 -33.71
C THR A 53 4.45 4.99 -33.87
N GLU A 54 3.64 3.93 -33.80
CA GLU A 54 2.17 4.00 -33.94
C GLU A 54 1.46 3.06 -32.95
N ASN A 55 0.41 3.56 -32.28
CA ASN A 55 -0.43 2.79 -31.33
C ASN A 55 0.37 2.08 -30.21
N CYS A 56 1.36 2.79 -29.67
CA CYS A 56 2.28 2.31 -28.65
C CYS A 56 1.69 2.60 -27.28
N TYR A 57 0.80 1.73 -26.84
CA TYR A 57 0.20 1.82 -25.52
C TYR A 57 1.09 1.09 -24.51
N ASP A 58 1.19 1.67 -23.30
CA ASP A 58 1.86 1.03 -22.17
C ASP A 58 1.09 -0.22 -21.75
N ASN A 59 1.82 -1.20 -21.20
CA ASN A 59 1.19 -2.25 -20.41
C ASN A 59 0.57 -1.65 -19.13
N VAL A 60 -0.42 -2.33 -18.57
CA VAL A 60 -1.19 -1.80 -17.43
C VAL A 60 -0.91 -2.59 -16.16
N LEU A 61 -0.54 -1.90 -15.08
CA LEU A 61 -0.54 -2.45 -13.73
C LEU A 61 -1.77 -1.94 -12.99
N PHE A 62 -2.64 -2.85 -12.54
CA PHE A 62 -3.83 -2.50 -11.77
C PHE A 62 -3.66 -2.84 -10.28
N LEU A 63 -3.79 -1.83 -9.42
CA LEU A 63 -3.77 -1.97 -7.97
C LEU A 63 -5.19 -1.79 -7.39
N PRO A 64 -5.79 -2.85 -6.84
CA PRO A 64 -7.14 -2.78 -6.30
C PRO A 64 -7.19 -2.05 -4.95
N GLY A 65 -8.40 -1.73 -4.49
CA GLY A 65 -8.63 -1.05 -3.20
C GLY A 65 -8.48 -1.94 -1.96
N ALA A 66 -8.76 -1.37 -0.79
CA ALA A 66 -8.78 -2.13 0.46
C ALA A 66 -9.84 -3.25 0.38
N GLN A 67 -9.57 -4.39 1.00
CA GLN A 67 -10.47 -5.55 1.04
C GLN A 67 -10.82 -6.16 -0.34
N ALA A 68 -10.11 -5.78 -1.39
CA ALA A 68 -10.39 -6.23 -2.75
C ALA A 68 -9.65 -7.50 -3.17
N SER A 69 -8.79 -8.06 -2.33
CA SER A 69 -8.11 -9.33 -2.59
C SER A 69 -8.71 -10.39 -1.68
N ARG A 70 -9.10 -11.54 -2.24
CA ARG A 70 -9.45 -12.72 -1.45
C ARG A 70 -8.21 -13.21 -0.72
N LEU A 71 -8.37 -13.49 0.57
CA LEU A 71 -7.31 -13.98 1.43
C LEU A 71 -7.61 -15.41 1.85
N TYR A 72 -6.55 -16.20 1.96
CA TYR A 72 -6.60 -17.63 2.22
C TYR A 72 -5.68 -17.98 3.38
N GLN A 73 -6.02 -19.08 4.06
CA GLN A 73 -5.19 -19.72 5.06
C GLN A 73 -5.10 -21.21 4.75
N ARG A 74 -3.93 -21.82 4.98
CA ARG A 74 -3.75 -23.26 4.85
C ARG A 74 -3.40 -23.88 6.20
N ILE A 75 -4.22 -24.82 6.68
CA ILE A 75 -4.00 -25.57 7.92
C ILE A 75 -4.02 -27.06 7.59
N HIS A 76 -2.96 -27.81 7.94
CA HIS A 76 -2.83 -29.24 7.66
C HIS A 76 -3.18 -29.60 6.19
N SER A 77 -2.66 -28.80 5.24
CA SER A 77 -2.92 -28.93 3.79
C SER A 77 -4.34 -28.63 3.32
N VAL A 78 -5.25 -28.24 4.21
CA VAL A 78 -6.59 -27.77 3.84
C VAL A 78 -6.55 -26.26 3.69
N GLU A 79 -6.83 -25.77 2.49
CA GLU A 79 -6.97 -24.35 2.21
C GLU A 79 -8.40 -23.89 2.55
N SER A 80 -8.50 -22.75 3.24
CA SER A 80 -9.74 -22.06 3.52
C SER A 80 -9.64 -20.62 3.04
N ARG A 81 -10.67 -20.16 2.32
CA ARG A 81 -10.84 -18.74 2.00
C ARG A 81 -11.36 -18.02 3.24
N VAL A 82 -10.55 -17.15 3.81
CA VAL A 82 -10.84 -16.45 5.07
C VAL A 82 -11.39 -15.04 4.85
N TRP A 83 -11.16 -14.44 3.68
CA TRP A 83 -11.78 -13.19 3.23
C TRP A 83 -12.64 -13.39 1.98
N GLU A 84 -13.74 -12.63 1.87
CA GLU A 84 -14.95 -12.98 1.11
C GLU A 84 -15.57 -14.30 1.66
N PRO A 85 -16.00 -14.32 2.94
CA PRO A 85 -16.57 -15.53 3.54
C PRO A 85 -17.79 -16.01 2.73
N ARG A 86 -17.78 -17.28 2.29
CA ARG A 86 -18.87 -17.86 1.48
C ARG A 86 -20.19 -17.92 2.25
N PHE A 87 -20.12 -18.33 3.50
CA PHE A 87 -21.21 -18.38 4.45
C PHE A 87 -20.56 -18.22 5.83
N PHE A 88 -21.10 -17.33 6.67
CA PHE A 88 -20.64 -17.05 8.05
C PHE A 88 -19.36 -16.22 8.19
N GLN A 89 -19.39 -15.24 9.10
CA GLN A 89 -18.29 -14.33 9.41
C GLN A 89 -17.14 -15.00 10.20
N THR A 90 -17.34 -16.22 10.70
CA THR A 90 -16.41 -16.88 11.63
C THR A 90 -15.07 -17.21 10.99
N THR A 91 -14.97 -17.29 9.66
CA THR A 91 -13.67 -17.44 8.99
C THR A 91 -12.86 -16.16 8.98
N ALA A 92 -13.50 -14.98 9.09
CA ALA A 92 -12.81 -13.70 9.10
C ALA A 92 -11.99 -13.48 10.39
N THR A 93 -12.27 -14.20 11.49
CA THR A 93 -11.44 -14.12 12.71
C THR A 93 -10.02 -14.65 12.48
N ALA A 94 -9.79 -15.46 11.45
CA ALA A 94 -8.46 -15.88 11.05
C ALA A 94 -7.59 -14.70 10.56
N LEU A 95 -8.22 -13.59 10.17
CA LEU A 95 -7.55 -12.38 9.69
C LEU A 95 -7.05 -11.48 10.82
N HIS A 96 -7.42 -11.76 12.08
CA HIS A 96 -6.94 -10.99 13.23
C HIS A 96 -5.40 -10.95 13.28
N MET A 97 -4.91 -9.82 13.76
CA MET A 97 -3.49 -9.51 13.85
C MET A 97 -3.10 -9.29 15.31
N ASN A 98 -1.81 -9.48 15.60
CA ASN A 98 -1.23 -9.18 16.90
C ASN A 98 -1.28 -7.66 17.17
N PRO A 99 -1.22 -7.21 18.43
CA PRO A 99 -1.24 -5.79 18.78
C PRO A 99 -0.16 -4.93 18.10
N ASP A 100 0.94 -5.54 17.64
CA ASP A 100 2.02 -4.88 16.90
C ASP A 100 1.76 -4.78 15.39
N GLY A 101 0.61 -5.26 14.90
CA GLY A 101 0.25 -5.24 13.49
C GLY A 101 0.75 -6.45 12.70
N THR A 102 1.39 -7.44 13.33
CA THR A 102 1.84 -8.65 12.64
C THR A 102 0.72 -9.68 12.51
N SER A 103 0.72 -10.45 11.42
CA SER A 103 -0.28 -11.51 11.22
C SER A 103 -0.16 -12.63 12.26
N ILE A 104 -1.28 -13.03 12.87
CA ILE A 104 -1.33 -14.21 13.77
C ILE A 104 -1.20 -15.50 12.96
N ASN A 105 -1.91 -15.55 11.84
CA ASN A 105 -1.98 -16.70 10.95
C ASN A 105 -1.16 -16.45 9.69
N SER A 106 -0.65 -17.52 9.06
CA SER A 106 -0.08 -17.43 7.72
C SER A 106 -1.20 -17.24 6.70
N ILE A 107 -1.35 -15.99 6.26
CA ILE A 107 -2.33 -15.56 5.27
C ILE A 107 -1.63 -15.28 3.95
N TYR A 108 -2.27 -15.64 2.85
CA TYR A 108 -1.78 -15.40 1.50
C TYR A 108 -2.93 -15.08 0.54
N THR A 109 -2.59 -14.55 -0.63
CA THR A 109 -3.50 -14.29 -1.76
C THR A 109 -3.12 -15.15 -2.98
N LYS A 110 -3.73 -14.94 -4.13
CA LYS A 110 -3.41 -15.61 -5.39
C LYS A 110 -3.47 -14.65 -6.56
N ALA A 111 -2.92 -15.03 -7.72
CA ALA A 111 -2.93 -14.21 -8.93
C ALA A 111 -4.34 -13.85 -9.42
N ASP A 112 -5.30 -14.76 -9.27
CA ASP A 112 -6.71 -14.59 -9.65
C ASP A 112 -7.61 -14.18 -8.46
N ALA A 113 -7.01 -13.80 -7.33
CA ALA A 113 -7.73 -13.53 -6.09
C ALA A 113 -8.36 -12.13 -6.02
N VAL A 114 -8.17 -11.27 -7.02
CA VAL A 114 -8.87 -9.98 -7.05
C VAL A 114 -10.38 -10.22 -7.05
N MET A 115 -11.10 -9.41 -6.28
CA MET A 115 -12.54 -9.50 -6.14
C MET A 115 -13.19 -8.89 -7.38
N GLU A 116 -13.40 -9.69 -8.41
CA GLU A 116 -14.08 -9.23 -9.63
C GLU A 116 -15.58 -8.97 -9.41
N ARG A 117 -16.22 -9.84 -8.63
CA ARG A 117 -17.64 -9.84 -8.32
C ARG A 117 -17.86 -10.41 -6.91
N VAL A 118 -18.86 -9.86 -6.22
CA VAL A 118 -19.38 -10.42 -4.96
C VAL A 118 -20.73 -11.08 -5.25
N ASP A 119 -20.81 -12.39 -5.04
CA ASP A 119 -22.04 -13.16 -5.23
C ASP A 119 -22.74 -13.42 -3.89
N LEU A 120 -23.95 -12.89 -3.73
CA LEU A 120 -24.88 -13.28 -2.69
C LEU A 120 -25.96 -14.21 -3.26
N PRO A 121 -26.66 -15.01 -2.43
CA PRO A 121 -27.64 -16.01 -2.88
C PRO A 121 -28.72 -15.51 -3.85
N VAL A 122 -29.00 -14.19 -3.89
CA VAL A 122 -30.04 -13.59 -4.73
C VAL A 122 -29.55 -12.39 -5.57
N VAL A 123 -28.36 -11.82 -5.29
CA VAL A 123 -27.83 -10.63 -6.00
C VAL A 123 -26.31 -10.73 -6.14
N GLY A 124 -25.78 -10.38 -7.31
CA GLY A 124 -24.35 -10.23 -7.55
C GLY A 124 -23.97 -8.79 -7.83
N PHE A 125 -22.82 -8.35 -7.32
CA PHE A 125 -22.31 -6.99 -7.49
C PHE A 125 -20.99 -7.00 -8.23
N ASP A 126 -20.92 -6.26 -9.34
CA ASP A 126 -19.67 -6.01 -10.06
C ASP A 126 -18.74 -5.16 -9.19
N VAL A 127 -17.50 -5.60 -9.03
CA VAL A 127 -16.48 -4.84 -8.29
C VAL A 127 -15.39 -4.38 -9.26
N TYR A 128 -14.69 -5.33 -9.89
CA TYR A 128 -13.69 -5.03 -10.93
C TYR A 128 -13.88 -5.84 -12.22
N ARG A 129 -14.84 -6.76 -12.28
CA ARG A 129 -15.04 -7.65 -13.42
C ARG A 129 -15.09 -6.86 -14.74
N THR A 130 -15.97 -5.86 -14.83
CA THR A 130 -16.13 -5.08 -16.07
C THR A 130 -14.87 -4.31 -16.47
N PHE A 131 -14.06 -3.88 -15.51
CA PHE A 131 -12.79 -3.21 -15.77
C PHE A 131 -11.72 -4.20 -16.25
N ILE A 132 -11.63 -5.38 -15.62
CA ILE A 132 -10.69 -6.43 -16.02
C ILE A 132 -11.05 -6.98 -17.40
N GLU A 133 -12.35 -7.17 -17.69
CA GLU A 133 -12.83 -7.53 -19.03
C GLU A 133 -12.41 -6.50 -20.10
N GLN A 134 -12.33 -5.21 -19.75
CA GLN A 134 -11.82 -4.17 -20.65
C GLN A 134 -10.30 -4.30 -20.87
N LEU A 135 -9.52 -4.60 -19.83
CA LEU A 135 -8.08 -4.85 -19.96
C LEU A 135 -7.81 -6.09 -20.82
N ASP A 136 -8.57 -7.16 -20.61
CA ASP A 136 -8.54 -8.36 -21.45
C ASP A 136 -8.87 -8.04 -22.90
N ALA A 137 -9.92 -7.27 -23.16
CA ALA A 137 -10.27 -6.84 -24.51
C ALA A 137 -9.14 -6.02 -25.14
N MET A 138 -8.51 -5.10 -24.40
CA MET A 138 -7.37 -4.32 -24.90
C MET A 138 -6.16 -5.18 -25.24
N LYS A 139 -5.88 -6.22 -24.45
CA LYS A 139 -4.83 -7.20 -24.73
C LYS A 139 -5.16 -8.04 -25.96
N ASN A 140 -6.38 -8.58 -26.04
CA ASN A 140 -6.83 -9.43 -27.15
C ASN A 140 -6.92 -8.66 -28.48
N ASP A 141 -7.26 -7.38 -28.44
CA ASP A 141 -7.21 -6.46 -29.59
C ASP A 141 -5.78 -6.09 -30.00
N GLY A 142 -4.77 -6.48 -29.21
CA GLY A 142 -3.37 -6.12 -29.43
C GLY A 142 -3.07 -4.64 -29.20
N LYS A 143 -3.91 -3.90 -28.47
CA LYS A 143 -3.66 -2.49 -28.09
C LYS A 143 -2.50 -2.43 -27.10
N ILE A 144 -2.62 -3.13 -25.98
CA ILE A 144 -1.53 -3.36 -25.02
C ILE A 144 -0.92 -4.74 -25.25
N THR A 145 0.34 -4.95 -24.85
CA THR A 145 0.95 -6.29 -24.89
C THR A 145 0.40 -7.14 -23.75
N ASP A 146 0.32 -6.56 -22.55
CA ASP A 146 -0.16 -7.26 -21.37
C ASP A 146 -0.68 -6.29 -20.30
N TYR A 147 -1.34 -6.86 -19.29
CA TYR A 147 -1.66 -6.19 -18.05
C TYR A 147 -1.46 -7.15 -16.86
N LYS A 148 -1.23 -6.60 -15.67
CA LYS A 148 -1.24 -7.36 -14.42
C LYS A 148 -2.19 -6.72 -13.43
N VAL A 149 -3.05 -7.53 -12.83
CA VAL A 149 -3.75 -7.17 -11.60
C VAL A 149 -2.90 -7.69 -10.44
N PHE A 150 -2.64 -6.85 -9.45
CA PHE A 150 -1.84 -7.24 -8.28
C PHE A 150 -2.71 -7.32 -7.02
N PRO A 151 -3.30 -8.48 -6.71
CA PRO A 151 -3.85 -8.74 -5.39
C PRO A 151 -2.77 -8.61 -4.31
N TYR A 152 -3.08 -7.91 -3.22
CA TYR A 152 -2.21 -7.80 -2.06
C TYR A 152 -2.96 -8.06 -0.75
N ASP A 153 -2.21 -8.33 0.31
CA ASP A 153 -2.75 -8.40 1.67
C ASP A 153 -3.08 -6.98 2.15
N TRP A 154 -4.35 -6.59 2.00
CA TRP A 154 -4.87 -5.27 2.37
C TRP A 154 -4.90 -5.01 3.87
N ARG A 155 -4.34 -5.90 4.70
CA ARG A 155 -4.24 -5.70 6.15
C ARG A 155 -2.94 -4.99 6.54
N VAL A 156 -1.86 -5.18 5.77
CA VAL A 156 -0.54 -4.61 6.04
C VAL A 156 -0.39 -3.24 5.38
N SER A 157 0.48 -2.39 5.91
CA SER A 157 0.62 -1.01 5.45
C SER A 157 1.12 -0.91 3.99
N PRO A 158 0.83 0.19 3.27
CA PRO A 158 1.23 0.36 1.88
C PRO A 158 2.73 0.16 1.61
N GLU A 159 3.60 0.59 2.52
CA GLU A 159 5.04 0.39 2.40
C GLU A 159 5.47 -1.05 2.66
N GLU A 160 4.79 -1.80 3.52
CA GLU A 160 5.08 -3.22 3.73
C GLU A 160 4.70 -4.05 2.50
N VAL A 161 3.55 -3.76 1.86
CA VAL A 161 3.14 -4.39 0.59
C VAL A 161 4.26 -4.29 -0.45
N VAL A 162 4.90 -3.11 -0.54
CA VAL A 162 5.91 -2.78 -1.54
C VAL A 162 7.31 -3.28 -1.19
N ASN A 163 7.70 -3.20 0.09
CA ASN A 163 9.06 -3.52 0.52
C ASN A 163 9.26 -5.00 0.84
N ASN A 164 8.23 -5.67 1.40
CA ASN A 164 8.32 -7.06 1.83
C ASN A 164 7.70 -8.03 0.80
N GLY A 165 6.97 -7.49 -0.18
CA GLY A 165 6.18 -8.27 -1.12
C GLY A 165 4.92 -8.85 -0.49
N THR A 166 4.14 -9.55 -1.30
CA THR A 166 2.90 -10.21 -0.87
C THR A 166 3.07 -11.72 -0.98
N MET A 167 2.65 -12.46 0.05
CA MET A 167 2.63 -13.93 0.01
C MET A 167 1.49 -14.43 -0.89
N TYR A 168 1.84 -15.25 -1.88
CA TYR A 168 0.93 -16.00 -2.74
C TYR A 168 1.04 -17.51 -2.44
N ASP A 169 0.22 -18.34 -3.10
CA ASP A 169 0.30 -19.79 -2.95
C ASP A 169 1.50 -20.45 -3.66
N ASP A 170 2.15 -19.72 -4.57
CA ASP A 170 3.34 -20.13 -5.33
C ASP A 170 4.64 -19.40 -4.90
N GLY A 171 4.58 -18.47 -3.95
CA GLY A 171 5.75 -17.76 -3.43
C GLY A 171 5.45 -16.32 -3.02
N THR A 172 6.48 -15.55 -2.70
CA THR A 172 6.34 -14.10 -2.45
C THR A 172 6.45 -13.36 -3.77
N HIS A 173 5.45 -12.53 -4.10
CA HIS A 173 5.44 -11.66 -5.28
C HIS A 173 5.81 -10.24 -4.88
N TYR A 174 6.70 -9.62 -5.66
CA TYR A 174 7.19 -8.26 -5.41
C TYR A 174 6.67 -7.31 -6.47
N LEU A 175 6.05 -6.21 -6.03
CA LEU A 175 5.32 -5.32 -6.91
C LEU A 175 6.22 -4.57 -7.91
N ASP A 176 7.44 -4.23 -7.50
CA ASP A 176 8.46 -3.63 -8.35
C ASP A 176 8.95 -4.59 -9.44
N GLN A 177 9.15 -5.88 -9.11
CA GLN A 177 9.53 -6.88 -10.11
C GLN A 177 8.41 -7.06 -11.16
N ASP A 178 7.17 -7.11 -10.71
CA ASP A 178 6.01 -7.21 -11.60
C ASP A 178 5.88 -6.00 -12.53
N LEU A 179 6.20 -4.81 -12.04
CA LEU A 179 6.24 -3.59 -12.85
C LEU A 179 7.39 -3.64 -13.87
N GLU A 180 8.56 -4.13 -13.48
CA GLU A 180 9.71 -4.31 -14.38
C GLU A 180 9.40 -5.30 -15.51
N ASP A 181 8.76 -6.44 -15.18
CA ASP A 181 8.37 -7.45 -16.17
C ASP A 181 7.32 -6.91 -17.15
N LEU A 182 6.36 -6.12 -16.66
CA LEU A 182 5.39 -5.42 -17.50
C LEU A 182 6.07 -4.37 -18.39
N ALA A 183 7.02 -3.61 -17.85
CA ALA A 183 7.76 -2.60 -18.61
C ALA A 183 8.61 -3.25 -19.72
N ALA A 184 9.29 -4.36 -19.42
CA ALA A 184 10.16 -5.07 -20.35
C ALA A 184 9.40 -5.66 -21.57
N SER A 185 8.14 -6.05 -21.36
CA SER A 185 7.26 -6.56 -22.43
C SER A 185 6.40 -5.48 -23.10
N SER A 186 6.38 -4.27 -22.54
CA SER A 186 5.60 -3.14 -23.06
C SER A 186 6.20 -2.60 -24.36
N LYS A 187 5.35 -2.19 -25.30
CA LYS A 187 5.76 -1.58 -26.58
C LYS A 187 6.54 -0.27 -26.40
N THR A 188 6.34 0.40 -25.27
CA THR A 188 6.96 1.68 -24.90
C THR A 188 8.15 1.52 -23.97
N GLY A 189 8.37 0.32 -23.41
CA GLY A 189 9.29 0.11 -22.30
C GLY A 189 8.79 0.67 -20.96
N LYS A 190 7.50 1.05 -20.87
CA LYS A 190 6.89 1.68 -19.70
C LYS A 190 5.54 1.06 -19.33
N VAL A 191 5.06 1.39 -18.14
CA VAL A 191 3.81 0.93 -17.54
C VAL A 191 2.90 2.11 -17.19
N MET A 192 1.61 1.96 -17.45
CA MET A 192 0.56 2.78 -16.87
C MET A 192 0.03 2.08 -15.60
N ILE A 193 0.04 2.80 -14.48
CA ILE A 193 -0.55 2.30 -13.23
C ILE A 193 -1.98 2.83 -13.12
N VAL A 194 -2.93 1.93 -12.91
CA VAL A 194 -4.31 2.27 -12.54
C VAL A 194 -4.55 1.80 -11.11
N ALA A 195 -4.99 2.70 -10.25
CA ALA A 195 -5.10 2.43 -8.83
C ALA A 195 -6.47 2.87 -8.31
N HIS A 196 -7.20 1.97 -7.66
CA HIS A 196 -8.48 2.29 -7.05
C HIS A 196 -8.35 2.39 -5.53
N SER A 197 -8.95 3.42 -4.94
CA SER A 197 -9.05 3.59 -3.49
C SER A 197 -7.68 3.43 -2.82
N ASN A 198 -7.53 2.51 -1.86
CA ASN A 198 -6.28 2.24 -1.15
C ASN A 198 -5.10 1.83 -2.05
N GLY A 199 -5.36 1.24 -3.22
CA GLY A 199 -4.32 0.97 -4.22
C GLY A 199 -3.55 2.23 -4.63
N GLY A 200 -4.14 3.42 -4.43
CA GLY A 200 -3.45 4.69 -4.64
C GLY A 200 -2.36 4.97 -3.60
N LEU A 201 -2.57 4.61 -2.32
CA LEU A 201 -1.54 4.72 -1.30
C LEU A 201 -0.40 3.72 -1.56
N VAL A 202 -0.74 2.48 -1.95
CA VAL A 202 0.24 1.47 -2.39
C VAL A 202 1.03 1.95 -3.60
N THR A 203 0.38 2.60 -4.58
CA THR A 203 1.06 3.20 -5.74
C THR A 203 2.06 4.27 -5.31
N LYS A 204 1.70 5.16 -4.37
CA LYS A 204 2.64 6.18 -3.87
C LYS A 204 3.83 5.54 -3.17
N ALA A 205 3.62 4.50 -2.36
CA ALA A 205 4.69 3.72 -1.74
C ALA A 205 5.61 3.07 -2.80
N LEU A 206 5.04 2.49 -3.86
CA LEU A 206 5.79 1.94 -4.99
C LEU A 206 6.64 3.01 -5.68
N MET A 207 6.05 4.18 -5.97
CA MET A 207 6.77 5.27 -6.63
C MET A 207 7.93 5.80 -5.77
N LEU A 208 7.81 5.83 -4.45
CA LEU A 208 8.91 6.17 -3.55
C LEU A 208 10.03 5.12 -3.59
N LYS A 209 9.69 3.83 -3.60
CA LYS A 209 10.67 2.74 -3.79
C LYS A 209 11.40 2.90 -5.14
N LEU A 210 10.66 3.05 -6.24
CA LEU A 210 11.22 3.25 -7.57
C LEU A 210 12.10 4.51 -7.65
N GLN A 211 11.74 5.59 -6.95
CA GLN A 211 12.57 6.80 -6.87
C GLN A 211 13.91 6.52 -6.19
N ASN A 212 13.90 5.80 -5.07
CA ASN A 212 15.12 5.41 -4.37
C ASN A 212 16.01 4.48 -5.21
N GLU A 213 15.40 3.68 -6.09
CA GLU A 213 16.10 2.76 -6.98
C GLU A 213 16.48 3.38 -8.34
N GLY A 214 16.07 4.63 -8.62
CA GLY A 214 16.32 5.29 -9.90
C GLY A 214 15.51 4.72 -11.08
N LYS A 215 14.38 4.06 -10.79
CA LYS A 215 13.54 3.33 -11.76
C LYS A 215 12.21 4.01 -12.11
N THR A 216 12.00 5.26 -11.68
CA THR A 216 10.73 5.98 -11.95
C THR A 216 10.41 6.15 -13.44
N SER A 217 11.44 6.09 -14.31
CA SER A 217 11.27 6.16 -15.77
C SER A 217 10.51 4.98 -16.38
N LEU A 218 10.33 3.89 -15.63
CA LEU A 218 9.52 2.73 -16.05
C LEU A 218 8.01 3.02 -15.99
N VAL A 219 7.59 4.10 -15.35
CA VAL A 219 6.19 4.50 -15.25
C VAL A 219 5.95 5.66 -16.21
N ASP A 220 4.90 5.56 -17.02
CA ASP A 220 4.48 6.67 -17.89
C ASP A 220 3.37 7.49 -17.25
N LYS A 221 2.35 6.80 -16.74
CA LYS A 221 1.10 7.38 -16.26
C LYS A 221 0.62 6.71 -14.98
N ILE A 222 -0.03 7.49 -14.13
CA ILE A 222 -0.75 6.99 -12.96
C ILE A 222 -2.18 7.53 -12.98
N ILE A 223 -3.16 6.66 -12.84
CA ILE A 223 -4.58 7.01 -12.69
C ILE A 223 -5.01 6.64 -11.28
N PHE A 224 -5.24 7.64 -10.44
CA PHE A 224 -5.84 7.48 -9.12
C PHE A 224 -7.36 7.61 -9.25
N ALA A 225 -8.07 6.51 -9.00
CA ALA A 225 -9.53 6.47 -8.94
C ALA A 225 -9.99 6.41 -7.48
N ALA A 226 -10.61 7.49 -7.00
CA ALA A 226 -11.17 7.60 -5.65
C ALA A 226 -10.18 7.26 -4.51
N SER A 227 -8.89 7.56 -4.69
CA SER A 227 -7.87 7.29 -3.68
C SER A 227 -7.97 8.25 -2.48
N PRO A 228 -8.11 7.75 -1.24
CA PRO A 228 -8.18 8.56 -0.03
C PRO A 228 -6.78 9.03 0.36
N GLN A 229 -6.19 9.91 -0.44
CA GLN A 229 -4.77 10.26 -0.36
C GLN A 229 -4.34 10.85 0.99
N LEU A 230 -5.26 11.44 1.76
CA LEU A 230 -5.03 12.03 3.08
C LEU A 230 -5.86 11.30 4.17
N GLY A 231 -6.34 10.10 3.88
CA GLY A 231 -7.30 9.39 4.71
C GLY A 231 -8.76 9.82 4.47
N THR A 232 -9.68 9.27 5.28
CA THR A 232 -11.12 9.53 5.16
C THR A 232 -11.84 9.48 6.52
N PRO A 233 -12.79 10.41 6.80
CA PRO A 233 -13.63 10.34 8.00
C PRO A 233 -14.43 9.03 8.13
N LYS A 234 -14.75 8.38 7.00
CA LYS A 234 -15.40 7.07 7.00
C LYS A 234 -14.58 6.00 7.74
N ALA A 235 -13.26 6.06 7.67
CA ALA A 235 -12.38 5.12 8.39
C ALA A 235 -12.47 5.32 9.91
N VAL A 236 -12.69 6.56 10.38
CA VAL A 236 -12.90 6.87 11.79
C VAL A 236 -14.12 6.13 12.33
N ALA A 237 -15.27 6.26 11.65
CA ALA A 237 -16.49 5.55 12.05
C ALA A 237 -16.32 4.03 11.96
N SER A 238 -15.61 3.55 10.94
CA SER A 238 -15.30 2.13 10.77
C SER A 238 -14.47 1.57 11.92
N MET A 239 -13.42 2.26 12.34
CA MET A 239 -12.52 1.78 13.40
C MET A 239 -13.07 1.99 14.81
N LEU A 240 -13.84 3.06 15.03
CA LEU A 240 -14.41 3.35 16.33
C LEU A 240 -15.70 2.57 16.60
N HIS A 241 -16.52 2.28 15.58
CA HIS A 241 -17.85 1.68 15.75
C HIS A 241 -18.09 0.42 14.91
N GLY A 242 -17.21 0.10 13.95
CA GLY A 242 -17.44 -0.98 12.99
C GLY A 242 -18.37 -0.58 11.84
N ASP A 243 -18.67 0.72 11.69
CA ASP A 243 -19.61 1.23 10.70
C ASP A 243 -19.09 1.17 9.26
N PHE A 244 -20.02 1.14 8.31
CA PHE A 244 -19.74 1.20 6.87
C PHE A 244 -18.84 0.08 6.32
N GLN A 245 -18.76 -1.05 7.02
CA GLN A 245 -18.04 -2.26 6.61
C GLN A 245 -18.96 -3.30 5.92
N ASP A 246 -20.18 -2.88 5.57
CA ASP A 246 -21.14 -3.71 4.85
C ASP A 246 -20.66 -3.97 3.42
N ILE A 247 -20.44 -5.24 3.09
CA ILE A 247 -20.22 -5.70 1.72
C ILE A 247 -21.34 -6.68 1.39
N PRO A 248 -22.20 -6.39 0.40
CA PRO A 248 -22.43 -5.11 -0.30
C PRO A 248 -23.02 -4.03 0.61
N PRO A 249 -22.85 -2.73 0.28
CA PRO A 249 -23.41 -1.62 1.05
C PRO A 249 -24.93 -1.74 1.24
N GLY A 250 -25.41 -1.51 2.46
CA GLY A 250 -26.84 -1.50 2.78
C GLY A 250 -27.44 -2.87 3.14
N LEU A 251 -26.64 -3.94 3.23
CA LEU A 251 -27.08 -5.26 3.69
C LEU A 251 -26.71 -5.60 5.15
N GLY A 252 -26.34 -4.59 5.96
CA GLY A 252 -26.31 -4.71 7.42
C GLY A 252 -25.36 -5.77 7.97
N GLY A 253 -24.13 -5.81 7.46
CA GLY A 253 -23.05 -6.63 7.99
C GLY A 253 -23.14 -8.11 7.64
N LEU A 254 -23.83 -8.49 6.55
CA LEU A 254 -23.98 -9.89 6.14
C LEU A 254 -22.63 -10.65 6.03
N MET A 255 -21.59 -9.98 5.50
CA MET A 255 -20.24 -10.57 5.40
C MET A 255 -19.36 -10.31 6.63
N LEU A 256 -19.54 -9.18 7.30
CA LEU A 256 -18.78 -8.82 8.50
C LEU A 256 -19.64 -7.92 9.40
N SER A 257 -19.88 -8.34 10.64
CA SER A 257 -20.63 -7.55 11.62
C SER A 257 -19.78 -6.38 12.08
N LYS A 258 -20.42 -5.30 12.54
CA LYS A 258 -19.72 -4.16 13.14
C LYS A 258 -18.69 -4.58 14.19
N SER A 259 -19.07 -5.53 15.07
CA SER A 259 -18.19 -6.04 16.12
C SER A 259 -16.93 -6.73 15.56
N ASN A 260 -17.10 -7.64 14.58
CA ASN A 260 -15.96 -8.32 13.96
C ASN A 260 -15.12 -7.37 13.11
N ALA A 261 -15.74 -6.42 12.41
CA ALA A 261 -15.03 -5.45 11.59
C ALA A 261 -14.16 -4.52 12.45
N ARG A 262 -14.72 -4.05 13.56
CA ARG A 262 -14.00 -3.29 14.57
C ARG A 262 -12.84 -4.08 15.16
N ALA A 263 -13.08 -5.32 15.60
CA ALA A 263 -12.03 -6.18 16.15
C ALA A 263 -10.90 -6.48 15.15
N LEU A 264 -11.24 -6.66 13.87
CA LEU A 264 -10.26 -6.84 12.81
C LEU A 264 -9.41 -5.58 12.59
N ALA A 265 -10.05 -4.42 12.49
CA ALA A 265 -9.38 -3.16 12.19
C ALA A 265 -8.47 -2.67 13.32
N GLU A 266 -8.72 -3.07 14.57
CA GLU A 266 -7.96 -2.64 15.76
C GLU A 266 -6.45 -2.82 15.62
N ASN A 267 -6.03 -3.92 15.00
CA ASN A 267 -4.62 -4.29 14.87
C ASN A 267 -4.17 -4.35 13.41
N MET A 268 -4.91 -3.73 12.49
CA MET A 268 -4.64 -3.79 11.06
C MET A 268 -3.88 -2.54 10.60
N PRO A 269 -2.56 -2.59 10.33
CA PRO A 269 -1.77 -1.41 9.96
C PRO A 269 -2.40 -0.54 8.86
N ASP A 270 -2.94 -1.16 7.81
CA ASP A 270 -3.57 -0.42 6.69
C ASP A 270 -4.82 0.37 7.11
N ALA A 271 -5.56 -0.10 8.13
CA ALA A 271 -6.71 0.64 8.67
C ALA A 271 -6.28 2.01 9.21
N TYR A 272 -5.12 2.07 9.87
CA TYR A 272 -4.56 3.31 10.40
C TYR A 272 -4.07 4.23 9.28
N ALA A 273 -3.57 3.68 8.17
CA ALA A 273 -3.19 4.45 6.98
C ALA A 273 -4.39 5.04 6.20
N LEU A 274 -5.62 4.66 6.56
CA LEU A 274 -6.86 5.24 6.00
C LEU A 274 -7.48 6.31 6.90
N LEU A 275 -6.99 6.49 8.14
CA LEU A 275 -7.43 7.56 9.02
C LEU A 275 -6.99 8.93 8.48
N PRO A 276 -7.75 10.01 8.75
CA PRO A 276 -7.32 11.38 8.43
C PRO A 276 -5.89 11.66 8.90
N SER A 277 -5.00 11.98 7.95
CA SER A 277 -3.60 12.30 8.25
C SER A 277 -3.46 13.71 8.81
N GLY A 278 -2.27 14.09 9.29
CA GLY A 278 -2.01 15.48 9.69
C GLY A 278 -2.31 16.49 8.58
N ALA A 279 -1.95 16.15 7.33
CA ALA A 279 -2.21 17.00 6.16
C ALA A 279 -3.68 17.06 5.76
N TYR A 280 -4.54 16.15 6.24
CA TYR A 280 -5.99 16.27 6.08
C TYR A 280 -6.51 17.52 6.80
N PHE A 281 -6.15 17.66 8.08
CA PHE A 281 -6.59 18.76 8.94
C PHE A 281 -6.02 20.13 8.52
N GLU A 282 -4.91 20.15 7.78
CA GLU A 282 -4.41 21.38 7.16
C GLU A 282 -5.27 21.86 5.98
N LYS A 283 -6.07 20.97 5.38
CA LYS A 283 -6.86 21.25 4.16
C LYS A 283 -8.36 21.23 4.37
N VAL A 284 -8.83 20.56 5.42
CA VAL A 284 -10.24 20.40 5.73
C VAL A 284 -10.51 20.96 7.12
N ALA A 285 -11.26 22.05 7.17
CA ALA A 285 -11.63 22.72 8.42
C ALA A 285 -12.89 22.12 9.08
N ASP A 286 -13.61 21.23 8.38
CA ASP A 286 -14.77 20.55 8.96
C ASP A 286 -14.29 19.55 10.03
N PRO A 287 -14.89 19.55 11.24
CA PRO A 287 -14.48 18.63 12.30
C PRO A 287 -14.81 17.18 11.91
N VAL A 288 -13.87 16.28 12.17
CA VAL A 288 -14.07 14.83 11.95
C VAL A 288 -14.83 14.19 13.11
N ILE A 289 -14.78 14.80 14.30
CA ILE A 289 -15.55 14.39 15.48
C ILE A 289 -16.14 15.64 16.17
N THR A 290 -17.38 15.55 16.64
CA THR A 290 -18.06 16.60 17.40
C THR A 290 -18.61 16.04 18.70
N LEU A 291 -18.33 16.73 19.81
CA LEU A 291 -18.66 16.32 21.18
C LEU A 291 -19.54 17.35 21.92
N THR A 292 -20.08 18.34 21.21
CA THR A 292 -20.86 19.45 21.79
C THR A 292 -22.01 18.97 22.67
N ASP A 293 -22.66 17.88 22.26
CA ASP A 293 -23.80 17.28 22.95
C ASP A 293 -23.41 16.02 23.76
N SER A 294 -22.10 15.82 24.03
CA SER A 294 -21.58 14.68 24.80
C SER A 294 -20.48 15.13 25.79
N PRO A 295 -20.82 15.95 26.81
CA PRO A 295 -19.84 16.54 27.72
C PRO A 295 -19.11 15.51 28.60
N THR A 296 -19.73 14.36 28.91
CA THR A 296 -19.09 13.30 29.69
C THR A 296 -17.98 12.64 28.88
N LEU A 297 -18.28 12.28 27.62
CA LEU A 297 -17.30 11.72 26.69
C LEU A 297 -16.19 12.71 26.40
N GLN A 298 -16.51 13.99 26.20
CA GLN A 298 -15.52 15.05 26.05
C GLN A 298 -14.54 15.09 27.23
N SER A 299 -15.08 15.12 28.46
CA SER A 299 -14.26 15.14 29.67
C SER A 299 -13.40 13.88 29.82
N GLN A 300 -13.94 12.69 29.52
CA GLN A 300 -13.19 11.42 29.58
C GLN A 300 -12.09 11.34 28.52
N ALA A 301 -12.36 11.89 27.33
CA ALA A 301 -11.38 11.97 26.26
C ALA A 301 -10.31 13.05 26.49
N GLY A 302 -10.45 13.89 27.52
CA GLY A 302 -9.50 14.97 27.81
C GLY A 302 -9.47 16.06 26.74
N ILE A 303 -10.56 16.24 26.01
CA ILE A 303 -10.66 17.16 24.88
C ILE A 303 -11.20 18.50 25.36
N SER A 304 -10.50 19.59 25.05
CA SER A 304 -10.89 20.93 25.49
C SER A 304 -11.91 21.58 24.55
N ASP A 305 -11.69 21.48 23.24
CA ASP A 305 -12.64 21.97 22.23
C ASP A 305 -13.57 20.83 21.79
N PRO A 306 -14.90 20.96 21.91
CA PRO A 306 -15.80 19.91 21.45
C PRO A 306 -15.75 19.65 19.93
N LEU A 307 -15.11 20.51 19.14
CA LEU A 307 -14.89 20.32 17.71
C LEU A 307 -13.46 19.78 17.48
N ILE A 308 -13.36 18.53 17.05
CA ILE A 308 -12.09 17.90 16.74
C ILE A 308 -11.81 18.06 15.25
N ASP A 309 -11.09 19.13 14.91
CA ASP A 309 -10.68 19.52 13.56
C ASP A 309 -9.16 19.65 13.40
N ASP A 310 -8.38 19.16 14.38
CA ASP A 310 -6.92 19.09 14.30
C ASP A 310 -6.36 17.70 14.64
N ALA A 311 -5.14 17.43 14.17
CA ALA A 311 -4.49 16.13 14.30
C ALA A 311 -4.14 15.73 15.75
N THR A 312 -3.88 16.70 16.62
CA THR A 312 -3.50 16.47 18.03
C THR A 312 -4.71 16.00 18.83
N ASP A 313 -5.81 16.74 18.74
CA ASP A 313 -7.05 16.39 19.44
C ASP A 313 -7.65 15.12 18.85
N PHE A 314 -7.55 14.93 17.53
CA PHE A 314 -7.96 13.69 16.87
C PHE A 314 -7.19 12.47 17.40
N SER A 315 -5.86 12.53 17.42
CA SER A 315 -5.00 11.45 17.95
C SER A 315 -5.32 11.17 19.42
N THR A 316 -5.49 12.22 20.23
CA THR A 316 -5.84 12.12 21.65
C THR A 316 -7.17 11.39 21.83
N PHE A 317 -8.20 11.76 21.07
CA PHE A 317 -9.53 11.16 21.20
C PHE A 317 -9.54 9.67 20.80
N ILE A 318 -9.00 9.33 19.62
CA ILE A 318 -9.09 7.97 19.08
C ILE A 318 -8.22 6.97 19.87
N THR A 319 -7.15 7.45 20.51
CA THR A 319 -6.29 6.64 21.39
C THR A 319 -6.75 6.64 22.85
N GLY A 320 -7.90 7.25 23.16
CA GLY A 320 -8.47 7.26 24.50
C GLY A 320 -7.61 8.02 25.52
N ASN A 321 -6.94 9.09 25.10
CA ASN A 321 -6.10 9.95 25.92
C ASN A 321 -5.05 9.17 26.74
N ASN A 322 -4.40 8.18 26.12
CA ASN A 322 -3.37 7.34 26.74
C ASN A 322 -3.78 6.72 28.10
N GLY A 323 -5.04 6.28 28.20
CA GLY A 323 -5.60 5.67 29.41
C GLY A 323 -6.67 6.49 30.12
N GLY A 324 -7.03 7.66 29.60
CA GLY A 324 -8.19 8.44 30.07
C GLY A 324 -9.54 7.77 29.80
N ARG A 325 -9.63 6.94 28.74
CA ARG A 325 -10.81 6.15 28.40
C ARG A 325 -10.46 4.66 28.32
N SER A 326 -11.25 3.80 28.98
CA SER A 326 -11.07 2.36 28.89
C SER A 326 -11.54 1.84 27.53
N LYS A 327 -10.82 0.86 26.98
CA LYS A 327 -11.23 0.15 25.77
C LYS A 327 -12.50 -0.66 26.08
N PRO A 328 -13.63 -0.42 25.39
CA PRO A 328 -14.85 -1.19 25.61
C PRO A 328 -14.73 -2.58 24.93
N ALA A 329 -15.68 -3.47 25.19
CA ALA A 329 -15.74 -4.76 24.51
C ALA A 329 -15.95 -4.58 23.00
N SER A 330 -15.44 -5.48 22.17
CA SER A 330 -15.63 -5.41 20.71
C SER A 330 -17.11 -5.49 20.28
N SER A 331 -17.98 -6.04 21.13
CA SER A 331 -19.43 -6.08 20.92
C SER A 331 -20.15 -4.78 21.24
N ASP A 332 -19.53 -3.88 22.02
CA ASP A 332 -20.06 -2.56 22.31
C ASP A 332 -19.70 -1.62 21.16
N THR A 333 -20.55 -1.59 20.14
CA THR A 333 -20.35 -0.78 18.93
C THR A 333 -20.80 0.66 19.09
N GLU A 334 -21.43 1.02 20.21
CA GLU A 334 -21.92 2.38 20.48
C GLU A 334 -20.85 3.23 21.18
N THR A 335 -20.13 2.64 22.14
CA THR A 335 -19.00 3.33 22.78
C THR A 335 -17.80 3.38 21.82
N PRO A 336 -17.17 4.55 21.60
CA PRO A 336 -16.01 4.68 20.71
C PRO A 336 -14.90 3.71 21.08
N ASN A 337 -14.19 3.18 20.09
CA ASN A 337 -13.01 2.35 20.38
C ASN A 337 -11.83 3.13 20.93
N VAL A 338 -10.86 2.41 21.48
CA VAL A 338 -9.53 2.93 21.83
C VAL A 338 -8.53 2.25 20.92
N LEU A 339 -7.97 3.02 19.98
CA LEU A 339 -7.02 2.56 18.97
C LEU A 339 -5.59 2.55 19.50
N SER A 340 -4.70 1.79 18.84
CA SER A 340 -3.29 1.63 19.22
C SER A 340 -2.48 2.90 18.92
N PRO A 341 -1.85 3.55 19.92
CA PRO A 341 -0.96 4.67 19.70
C PRO A 341 0.25 4.30 18.83
N ALA A 342 0.74 3.06 18.94
CA ALA A 342 1.91 2.60 18.19
C ALA A 342 1.59 2.45 16.69
N LEU A 343 0.46 1.84 16.34
CA LEU A 343 0.03 1.72 14.94
C LEU A 343 -0.35 3.07 14.35
N LEU A 344 -0.95 3.97 15.15
CA LEU A 344 -1.23 5.34 14.72
C LEU A 344 0.05 6.13 14.45
N ALA A 345 1.06 6.02 15.32
CA ALA A 345 2.36 6.67 15.11
C ALA A 345 3.09 6.12 13.87
N HIS A 346 2.96 4.82 13.61
CA HIS A 346 3.46 4.20 12.39
C HIS A 346 2.73 4.74 11.15
N ALA A 347 1.39 4.76 11.12
CA ALA A 347 0.64 5.37 10.02
C ALA A 347 1.01 6.85 9.79
N ALA A 348 1.28 7.62 10.85
CA ALA A 348 1.76 8.99 10.72
C ALA A 348 3.17 9.09 10.09
N LEU A 349 4.04 8.09 10.27
CA LEU A 349 5.31 7.98 9.54
C LEU A 349 5.09 7.71 8.05
N VAL A 350 4.16 6.81 7.72
CA VAL A 350 3.77 6.50 6.34
C VAL A 350 3.25 7.75 5.64
N HIS A 351 2.27 8.43 6.24
CA HIS A 351 1.69 9.66 5.66
C HIS A 351 2.70 10.79 5.48
N ARG A 352 3.71 10.93 6.37
CA ARG A 352 4.78 11.91 6.14
C ARG A 352 5.52 11.71 4.82
N GLN A 353 5.58 10.48 4.31
CA GLN A 353 6.15 10.19 3.00
C GLN A 353 5.10 10.32 1.88
N LEU A 354 3.93 9.70 2.04
CA LEU A 354 2.91 9.64 1.00
C LEU A 354 2.24 11.00 0.71
N ASP A 355 2.07 11.83 1.73
CA ASP A 355 1.41 13.14 1.62
C ASP A 355 2.34 14.17 0.97
N ASN A 356 3.66 13.99 1.13
CA ASN A 356 4.71 14.82 0.51
C ASN A 356 5.12 14.32 -0.88
N TRP A 357 4.65 13.15 -1.31
CA TRP A 357 4.97 12.63 -2.62
C TRP A 357 4.44 13.53 -3.73
N THR A 358 5.31 13.88 -4.67
CA THR A 358 4.96 14.58 -5.90
C THR A 358 5.35 13.73 -7.10
N PRO A 359 4.56 13.75 -8.20
CA PRO A 359 4.91 13.00 -9.41
C PRO A 359 6.31 13.37 -9.92
N PRO A 360 7.20 12.40 -10.16
CA PRO A 360 8.52 12.69 -10.71
C PRO A 360 8.42 13.17 -12.17
N SER A 361 9.47 13.85 -12.65
CA SER A 361 9.53 14.33 -14.03
C SER A 361 9.30 13.21 -15.03
N GLY A 362 8.41 13.45 -16.00
CA GLY A 362 8.06 12.47 -17.03
C GLY A 362 6.96 11.48 -16.67
N VAL A 363 6.44 11.51 -15.43
CA VAL A 363 5.25 10.73 -15.01
C VAL A 363 4.02 11.62 -15.00
N GLU A 364 3.02 11.29 -15.80
CA GLU A 364 1.74 12.00 -15.86
C GLU A 364 0.75 11.41 -14.85
N VAL A 365 -0.04 12.25 -14.17
CA VAL A 365 -0.97 11.81 -13.13
C VAL A 365 -2.38 12.33 -13.39
N PHE A 366 -3.32 11.39 -13.44
CA PHE A 366 -4.76 11.64 -13.50
C PHE A 366 -5.40 11.31 -12.16
N GLN A 367 -6.29 12.17 -11.68
CA GLN A 367 -7.02 11.98 -10.44
C GLN A 367 -8.52 12.04 -10.74
N ILE A 368 -9.20 10.92 -10.55
CA ILE A 368 -10.64 10.77 -10.77
C ILE A 368 -11.30 10.70 -9.40
N VAL A 369 -12.14 11.68 -9.10
CA VAL A 369 -12.89 11.77 -7.84
C VAL A 369 -14.38 11.77 -8.11
N GLY A 370 -15.13 11.00 -7.32
CA GLY A 370 -16.59 11.07 -7.29
C GLY A 370 -17.05 12.27 -6.49
N TRP A 371 -18.15 12.90 -6.90
CA TRP A 371 -18.75 14.07 -6.24
C TRP A 371 -20.27 14.03 -6.38
N GLY A 372 -20.98 14.71 -5.48
CA GLY A 372 -22.44 14.81 -5.49
C GLY A 372 -23.20 13.66 -4.82
N LEU A 373 -22.51 12.80 -4.05
CA LEU A 373 -23.13 11.77 -3.21
C LEU A 373 -22.83 12.04 -1.75
N ASP A 374 -23.84 11.85 -0.90
CA ASP A 374 -23.69 11.98 0.55
C ASP A 374 -22.62 11.03 1.08
N THR A 375 -21.61 11.59 1.71
CA THR A 375 -20.44 10.88 2.23
C THR A 375 -20.22 11.29 3.69
N PRO A 376 -19.93 10.34 4.61
CA PRO A 376 -19.61 10.69 5.98
C PRO A 376 -18.43 11.66 6.04
N LYS A 377 -18.67 12.85 6.63
CA LYS A 377 -17.65 13.88 6.85
C LYS A 377 -17.06 13.86 8.26
N GLY A 378 -17.75 13.23 9.20
CA GLY A 378 -17.36 13.13 10.61
C GLY A 378 -18.42 12.41 11.43
N ILE A 379 -18.22 12.36 12.76
CA ILE A 379 -19.11 11.72 13.73
C ILE A 379 -19.53 12.75 14.78
N THR A 380 -20.83 12.86 15.04
CA THR A 380 -21.35 13.66 16.17
C THR A 380 -21.81 12.71 17.27
N TYR A 381 -21.28 12.90 18.47
CA TYR A 381 -21.72 12.15 19.65
C TYR A 381 -22.74 12.96 20.45
N THR A 382 -23.75 12.25 20.94
CA THR A 382 -24.82 12.79 21.78
C THR A 382 -24.98 11.92 23.01
N GLU A 383 -25.12 12.52 24.19
CA GLU A 383 -25.49 11.83 25.43
C GLU A 383 -26.99 11.96 25.68
N GLU A 384 -27.67 10.84 25.95
CA GLU A 384 -29.04 10.87 26.46
C GLU A 384 -29.03 11.50 27.87
N PRO A 385 -30.00 12.40 28.18
CA PRO A 385 -30.05 13.14 29.44
C PRO A 385 -30.35 12.31 30.69
#